data_AF-A0A7Y4M0L5-F1
#
_entry.id   AF-A0A7Y4M0L5-F1
#
_cell.length_a   1.000
_cell.length_b   1.000
_cell.length_c   1.000
_cell.angle_alpha   90.00
_cell.angle_beta   90.00
_cell.angle_gamma   90.00
#
_symmetry.space_group_name_H-M   'P 1'
#
loop_
_entity.id
_entity.type
_entity.pdbx_description
1 polymer ?
#
loop_
_entity_poly.entity_id
_entity_poly.type
_entity_poly.pdbx_seq_one_letter_code
_entity_poly.pdbx_strand_id
1 'polypeptide(L)'
;MEPVYQGLISFLLALCVASGALAQDRQTDQIAPSAETALPAGGPSLTGKERMGRKWMDEQRIDNCNVPIDKRGSKPRSSTCPHVPPG
;
A
#
# COMPACT_ATOMS: atom_id res chain seq x y z
N MET A 1 -11.49 1.64 50.05
CA MET A 1 -11.62 1.11 48.67
C MET A 1 -10.86 1.97 47.66
N GLU A 2 -10.79 3.28 47.89
CA GLU A 2 -9.96 4.24 47.14
C GLU A 2 -8.50 3.86 46.81
N PRO A 3 -7.66 3.37 47.74
CA PRO A 3 -6.25 3.13 47.44
C PRO A 3 -6.04 1.95 46.48
N VAL A 4 -6.95 0.97 46.51
CA VAL A 4 -6.92 -0.20 45.62
C VAL A 4 -7.30 0.24 44.21
N TYR A 5 -8.32 1.09 44.07
CA TYR A 5 -8.78 1.61 42.79
C TYR A 5 -7.73 2.52 42.12
N GLN A 6 -7.05 3.36 42.92
CA GLN A 6 -5.96 4.21 42.43
C GLN A 6 -4.74 3.40 41.96
N GLY A 7 -4.41 2.30 42.65
CA GLY A 7 -3.38 1.36 42.20
C GLY A 7 -3.74 0.67 40.88
N LEU A 8 -5.01 0.25 40.75
CA LEU A 8 -5.54 -0.40 39.55
C LEU A 8 -5.52 0.54 38.34
N ILE A 9 -5.96 1.80 38.51
CA ILE A 9 -5.92 2.82 37.46
C ILE A 9 -4.48 3.07 37.00
N SER A 10 -3.55 3.22 37.94
CA SER A 10 -2.14 3.47 37.63
C SER A 10 -1.52 2.32 36.84
N PHE A 11 -1.87 1.08 37.20
CA PHE A 11 -1.43 -0.13 36.50
C PHE A 11 -1.97 -0.20 35.06
N LEU A 12 -3.27 0.09 34.87
CA LEU A 12 -3.91 0.10 33.55
C LEU A 12 -3.30 1.16 32.63
N LEU A 13 -3.04 2.37 33.16
CA LEU A 13 -2.37 3.44 32.42
C LEU A 13 -0.96 3.04 31.94
N ALA A 14 -0.17 2.40 32.80
CA ALA A 14 1.17 1.93 32.44
C ALA A 14 1.14 0.86 31.32
N LEU A 15 0.17 -0.06 31.37
CA LEU A 15 0.00 -1.11 30.35
C LEU A 15 -0.34 -0.52 28.96
N CYS A 16 -1.21 0.49 28.93
CA CYS A 16 -1.59 1.17 27.68
C CYS A 16 -0.40 1.91 27.04
N VAL A 17 0.42 2.60 27.85
CA VAL A 17 1.60 3.34 27.34
C VAL A 17 2.66 2.38 26.78
N ALA A 18 2.88 1.22 27.42
CA ALA A 18 3.83 0.21 26.94
C ALA A 18 3.41 -0.48 25.63
N SER A 19 2.11 -0.48 25.29
CA SER A 19 1.56 -1.19 24.13
C SER A 19 1.69 -0.44 22.79
N GLY A 20 2.17 0.80 22.80
CA GLY A 20 2.25 1.67 21.61
C GLY A 20 3.28 1.27 20.54
N ALA A 21 4.08 0.22 20.73
CA ALA A 21 5.21 -0.11 19.87
C ALA A 21 4.98 -1.23 18.82
N LEU A 22 3.76 -1.78 18.69
CA LEU A 22 3.45 -2.85 17.72
C LEU A 22 2.90 -2.34 16.37
N ALA A 23 3.16 -1.07 16.03
CA ALA A 23 3.04 -0.56 14.66
C ALA A 23 4.45 -0.30 14.09
N GLN A 24 5.29 -1.33 14.10
CA GLN A 24 6.52 -1.33 13.32
C GLN A 24 6.15 -1.68 11.88
N ASP A 25 5.93 -0.62 11.11
CA ASP A 25 5.95 -0.60 9.65
C ASP A 25 7.30 -1.19 9.19
N ARG A 26 7.33 -2.51 8.99
CA ARG A 26 8.45 -3.21 8.38
C ARG A 26 8.38 -3.00 6.87
N GLN A 27 8.93 -1.90 6.39
CA GLN A 27 9.54 -1.88 5.06
C GLN A 27 10.94 -1.28 5.17
N THR A 28 11.83 -2.09 5.73
CA THR A 28 13.28 -1.91 5.65
C THR A 28 13.72 -1.97 4.19
N ASP A 29 14.46 -0.95 3.77
CA ASP A 29 15.32 -0.93 2.60
C ASP A 29 16.00 -2.29 2.35
N GLN A 30 15.73 -2.93 1.21
CA GLN A 30 16.58 -4.01 0.69
C GLN A 30 16.82 -3.86 -0.81
N ILE A 31 17.94 -3.20 -1.10
CA ILE A 31 19.03 -3.64 -1.99
C ILE A 31 18.63 -4.23 -3.35
N ALA A 32 18.94 -3.47 -4.41
CA ALA A 32 19.10 -3.99 -5.76
C ALA A 32 20.22 -5.05 -5.82
N PRO A 33 20.01 -6.12 -6.59
CA PRO A 33 20.96 -6.42 -7.65
C PRO A 33 20.25 -6.70 -8.98
N SER A 34 20.77 -6.06 -10.02
CA SER A 34 20.50 -6.35 -11.43
C SER A 34 21.00 -7.76 -11.79
N ALA A 35 20.15 -8.59 -12.41
CA ALA A 35 20.53 -9.48 -13.51
C ALA A 35 19.30 -10.15 -14.14
N GLU A 36 19.22 -10.01 -15.44
CA GLU A 36 18.22 -10.53 -16.36
C GLU A 36 18.45 -12.02 -16.68
N THR A 37 17.36 -12.76 -16.92
CA THR A 37 17.17 -13.79 -17.97
C THR A 37 16.32 -14.97 -17.48
N ALA A 38 15.07 -15.02 -17.95
CA ALA A 38 14.43 -16.18 -18.59
C ALA A 38 12.90 -16.02 -18.51
N LEU A 39 12.29 -15.63 -19.63
CA LEU A 39 10.85 -15.84 -19.86
C LEU A 39 10.55 -17.35 -19.87
N PRO A 40 9.32 -17.73 -19.51
CA PRO A 40 8.46 -18.23 -20.58
C PRO A 40 7.10 -17.54 -20.59
N ALA A 41 6.58 -17.39 -21.82
CA ALA A 41 5.23 -16.99 -22.13
C ALA A 41 4.20 -17.91 -21.43
N GLY A 42 3.13 -17.31 -20.88
CA GLY A 42 1.93 -18.07 -20.52
C GLY A 42 1.20 -17.63 -19.25
N GLY A 43 0.74 -16.38 -19.18
CA GLY A 43 -0.20 -15.90 -18.15
C GLY A 43 0.41 -15.70 -16.75
N PRO A 44 0.02 -14.66 -15.98
CA PRO A 44 0.57 -14.48 -14.64
C PRO A 44 0.08 -15.57 -13.69
N SER A 45 0.99 -16.15 -12.91
CA SER A 45 0.68 -16.93 -11.72
C SER A 45 -0.01 -16.01 -10.70
N LEU A 46 -1.25 -16.31 -10.34
CA LEU A 46 -2.06 -15.48 -9.44
C LEU A 46 -1.57 -15.64 -7.99
N THR A 47 -0.48 -14.97 -7.63
CA THR A 47 0.04 -14.93 -6.26
C THR A 47 -0.75 -13.93 -5.42
N GLY A 48 -1.21 -14.33 -4.23
CA GLY A 48 -1.63 -13.45 -3.13
C GLY A 48 -2.62 -12.32 -3.50
N LYS A 49 -3.92 -12.62 -3.46
CA LYS A 49 -5.05 -11.68 -3.62
C LYS A 49 -4.85 -10.71 -4.79
N GLU A 50 -4.98 -11.25 -5.99
CA GLU A 50 -4.95 -10.42 -7.18
C GLU A 50 -5.96 -9.28 -7.09
N ARG A 51 -5.49 -8.08 -7.46
CA ARG A 51 -6.34 -6.90 -7.60
C ARG A 51 -7.18 -7.08 -8.86
N MET A 52 -8.27 -7.85 -8.74
CA MET A 52 -9.19 -8.19 -9.84
C MET A 52 -9.98 -6.96 -10.35
N GLY A 53 -9.91 -5.83 -9.64
CA GLY A 53 -10.53 -4.57 -10.05
C GLY A 53 -9.70 -3.82 -11.10
N ARG A 54 -10.38 -3.20 -12.07
CA ARG A 54 -9.72 -2.37 -13.08
C ARG A 54 -9.07 -1.17 -12.39
N LYS A 55 -7.79 -0.91 -12.65
CA LYS A 55 -7.00 0.20 -12.04
C LYS A 55 -7.68 1.58 -12.11
N TRP A 56 -8.50 1.86 -13.11
CA TRP A 56 -9.20 3.15 -13.23
C TRP A 56 -10.25 3.39 -12.14
N MET A 57 -10.71 2.34 -11.44
CA MET A 57 -11.63 2.43 -10.31
C MET A 57 -10.92 2.85 -9.01
N ASP A 58 -9.60 2.90 -9.00
CA ASP A 58 -8.82 3.32 -7.84
C ASP A 58 -8.85 4.85 -7.71
N GLU A 59 -9.54 5.37 -6.70
CA GLU A 59 -9.66 6.82 -6.49
C GLU A 59 -8.31 7.49 -6.19
N GLN A 60 -7.34 6.70 -5.72
CA GLN A 60 -5.96 7.11 -5.44
C GLN A 60 -5.06 7.14 -6.68
N ARG A 61 -5.59 6.99 -7.90
CA ARG A 61 -4.82 7.12 -9.13
C ARG A 61 -4.19 8.52 -9.25
N ILE A 62 -2.89 8.54 -9.57
CA ILE A 62 -2.09 9.76 -9.70
C ILE A 62 -2.33 10.41 -11.08
N ASP A 63 -2.40 9.59 -12.13
CA ASP A 63 -2.58 10.02 -13.50
C ASP A 63 -3.86 9.43 -14.12
N ASN A 64 -4.13 9.85 -15.36
CA ASN A 64 -5.19 9.30 -16.20
C ASN A 64 -4.64 8.28 -17.22
N CYS A 65 -3.45 7.73 -17.00
CA CYS A 65 -2.90 6.71 -17.88
C CYS A 65 -3.73 5.44 -17.72
N ASN A 66 -4.12 4.83 -18.85
CA ASN A 66 -5.01 3.67 -18.87
C ASN A 66 -6.43 3.91 -18.28
N VAL A 67 -6.82 5.17 -18.10
CA VAL A 67 -8.17 5.56 -17.67
C VAL A 67 -8.98 6.04 -18.89
N PRO A 68 -10.07 5.35 -19.27
CA PRO A 68 -10.99 5.79 -20.32
C PRO A 68 -11.54 7.19 -20.04
N ILE A 69 -11.74 8.01 -21.08
CA ILE A 69 -12.13 9.43 -20.95
C ILE A 69 -13.47 9.58 -20.21
N ASP A 70 -14.42 8.70 -20.51
CA ASP A 70 -15.74 8.59 -19.87
C ASP A 70 -15.66 8.29 -18.37
N LYS A 71 -14.52 7.78 -17.89
CA LYS A 71 -14.28 7.35 -16.50
C LYS A 71 -13.32 8.27 -15.77
N ARG A 72 -12.90 9.37 -16.40
CA ARG A 72 -12.13 10.41 -15.75
C ARG A 72 -13.09 11.20 -14.87
N GLY A 73 -13.04 10.95 -13.56
CA GLY A 73 -13.76 11.79 -12.59
C GLY A 73 -13.37 13.27 -12.70
N SER A 74 -14.09 14.13 -11.99
CA SER A 74 -13.95 15.60 -12.08
C SER A 74 -12.59 16.13 -11.61
N LYS A 75 -11.84 15.35 -10.83
CA LYS A 75 -10.55 15.77 -10.29
C LYS A 75 -9.49 15.80 -11.40
N PRO A 76 -8.86 16.96 -11.69
CA PRO A 76 -7.83 17.06 -12.70
C PRO A 76 -6.63 16.21 -12.30
N ARG A 77 -6.19 15.36 -13.22
CA ARG A 77 -5.03 14.46 -13.09
C ARG A 77 -4.25 14.52 -14.40
N SER A 78 -2.94 14.32 -14.34
CA SER A 78 -2.10 14.38 -15.54
C SER A 78 -2.54 13.34 -16.58
N SER A 79 -2.48 13.72 -17.85
CA SER A 79 -2.61 12.80 -18.99
C SER A 79 -1.29 12.48 -19.64
N THR A 80 -0.21 13.15 -19.22
CA THR A 80 1.16 12.88 -19.66
C THR A 80 1.61 11.57 -19.04
N CYS A 81 1.58 10.51 -19.84
CA CYS A 81 2.08 9.21 -19.43
C CYS A 81 3.60 9.15 -19.65
N PRO A 82 4.38 8.57 -18.73
CA PRO A 82 5.79 8.33 -18.97
C PRO A 82 5.91 7.48 -20.24
N HIS A 83 6.75 7.93 -21.17
CA HIS A 83 7.00 7.23 -22.43
C HIS A 83 7.44 5.80 -22.12
N VAL A 84 6.66 4.82 -22.55
CA VAL A 84 7.15 3.44 -22.68
C VAL A 84 8.10 3.45 -23.88
N PRO A 85 9.40 3.17 -23.72
CA PRO A 85 10.28 3.08 -24.86
C PRO A 85 9.80 1.95 -25.80
N PRO A 86 9.86 2.15 -27.13
CA PRO A 86 9.60 1.07 -28.06
C PRO A 86 10.66 -0.01 -27.84
N GLY A 87 10.22 -1.20 -27.43
CA GLY A 87 11.05 -2.40 -27.39
C GLY A 87 11.26 -3.00 -28.77
#